data_AF-A0A4Q3VC99-F1
#
_entry.id   AF-A0A4Q3VC99-F1
#
_cell.length_a   1.000
_cell.length_b   1.000
_cell.length_c   1.000
_cell.angle_alpha   90.00
_cell.angle_beta   90.00
_cell.angle_gamma   90.00
#
_symmetry.space_group_name_H-M   'P 1'
#
loop_
_entity.id
_entity.type
_entity.pdbx_description
1 polymer ?
#
loop_
_entity_poly.entity_id
_entity_poly.type
_entity_poly.pdbx_seq_one_letter_code
_entity_poly.pdbx_strand_id
1 'polypeptide(L)' 'MTSAGPHAYFFDLDGTLFRGTVAIPGAADAVNELRSRGAAIRFLTNNSTRTREEFAAKLRGFGYIA' A
#
# COMPACT_ATOMS: atom_id res chain seq x y z
N MET A 1 3.21 28.11 -9.97
CA MET A 1 2.16 27.33 -9.29
C MET A 1 2.64 25.90 -9.18
N THR A 2 3.05 25.43 -8.01
CA THR A 2 3.20 24.00 -7.77
C THR A 2 1.79 23.43 -7.61
N SER A 3 1.28 22.67 -8.58
CA SER A 3 0.00 21.99 -8.39
C SER A 3 0.13 21.04 -7.21
N ALA A 4 -0.81 21.10 -6.26
CA ALA A 4 -0.87 20.13 -5.18
C ALA A 4 -0.97 18.70 -5.78
N GLY A 5 -0.24 17.75 -5.20
CA GLY A 5 -0.28 16.35 -5.62
C GLY A 5 -1.66 15.70 -5.38
N PRO A 6 -1.87 14.47 -5.88
CA PRO A 6 -3.11 13.73 -5.64
C PRO A 6 -3.49 13.65 -4.15
N HIS A 7 -4.78 13.84 -3.86
CA HIS A 7 -5.32 13.72 -2.50
C HIS A 7 -5.43 12.27 -2.00
N ALA A 8 -5.53 11.30 -2.92
CA ALA A 8 -5.67 9.90 -2.61
C ALA A 8 -4.93 9.01 -3.60
N TYR A 9 -4.42 7.88 -3.11
CA TYR A 9 -3.77 6.84 -3.90
C TYR A 9 -4.42 5.50 -3.61
N PHE A 10 -4.65 4.74 -4.68
CA PHE A 10 -5.18 3.39 -4.63
C PHE A 10 -4.13 2.43 -5.16
N PHE A 11 -3.67 1.53 -4.30
CA PHE A 11 -2.64 0.55 -4.66
C PHE A 11 -3.25 -0.81 -4.90
N ASP A 12 -2.85 -1.43 -5.99
CA ASP A 12 -2.91 -2.89 -6.12
C ASP A 12 -1.99 -3.56 -5.07
N LEU A 13 -2.16 -4.86 -4.83
CA LEU A 13 -1.38 -5.62 -3.84
C LEU A 13 -0.28 -6.50 -4.46
N ASP A 14 -0.65 -7.59 -5.15
CA ASP A 14 0.32 -8.60 -5.61
C ASP A 14 0.94 -8.19 -6.96
N GLY A 15 2.26 -8.09 -7.00
CA GLY A 15 3.02 -7.50 -8.10
C GLY A 15 3.33 -6.00 -7.90
N THR A 16 2.65 -5.33 -6.97
CA THR A 16 2.82 -3.89 -6.68
C THR A 16 3.47 -3.64 -5.32
N LEU A 17 2.92 -4.20 -4.24
CA LEU A 17 3.40 -4.01 -2.86
C LEU A 17 4.22 -5.19 -2.34
N PHE A 18 3.92 -6.38 -2.85
CA PHE A 18 4.64 -7.62 -2.61
C PHE A 18 4.51 -8.55 -3.82
N ARG A 19 5.33 -9.58 -3.91
CA ARG A 19 5.13 -10.73 -4.80
C ARG A 19 5.10 -12.00 -3.97
N GLY A 20 3.93 -12.64 -3.87
CA GLY A 20 3.77 -13.81 -3.00
C GLY A 20 4.11 -13.47 -1.54
N THR A 21 5.20 -14.02 -1.01
CA THR A 21 5.66 -13.79 0.37
C THR A 21 6.78 -12.76 0.51
N VAL A 22 7.20 -12.13 -0.58
CA VAL A 22 8.33 -11.20 -0.61
C VAL A 22 7.85 -9.77 -0.83
N ALA A 23 8.28 -8.83 0.00
CA ALA A 23 7.96 -7.41 -0.19
C ALA A 23 8.63 -6.85 -1.44
N ILE A 24 7.96 -5.92 -2.15
CA ILE A 24 8.62 -5.15 -3.20
C ILE A 24 9.54 -4.11 -2.53
N PRO A 25 10.84 -4.06 -2.86
CA PRO A 25 11.78 -3.11 -2.24
C PRO A 25 11.33 -1.65 -2.42
N GLY A 26 11.36 -0.88 -1.33
CA GLY A 26 10.98 0.54 -1.30
C GLY A 26 9.47 0.82 -1.37
N ALA A 27 8.62 -0.20 -1.59
CA ALA A 27 7.18 0.02 -1.70
C ALA A 27 6.54 0.47 -0.38
N ALA A 28 6.96 -0.09 0.76
CA ALA A 28 6.52 0.36 2.08
C ALA A 28 6.95 1.81 2.35
N ASP A 29 8.21 2.15 2.04
CA ASP A 29 8.74 3.51 2.23
C ASP A 29 7.95 4.54 1.40
N ALA A 30 7.70 4.23 0.13
CA ALA A 30 6.93 5.10 -0.76
C ALA A 30 5.48 5.32 -0.27
N VAL A 31 4.79 4.25 0.13
CA VAL A 31 3.41 4.35 0.64
C VAL A 31 3.36 5.13 1.95
N ASN A 32 4.30 4.86 2.85
CA ASN A 32 4.40 5.56 4.14
C ASN A 32 4.72 7.05 3.94
N GLU A 33 5.56 7.40 2.96
CA GLU A 33 5.86 8.80 2.62
C GLU A 33 4.64 9.52 2.03
N LEU A 34 3.89 8.89 1.12
CA LEU A 34 2.66 9.49 0.59
C LEU A 34 1.64 9.74 1.70
N ARG A 35 1.53 8.81 2.65
CA ARG A 35 0.69 8.97 3.83
C ARG A 35 1.16 10.11 4.73
N SER A 36 2.47 10.24 4.97
CA SER A 36 3.03 11.31 5.82
C SER A 36 2.82 12.70 5.21
N ARG A 37 2.72 12.79 3.88
CA ARG A 37 2.33 14.00 3.13
C ARG A 37 0.83 14.31 3.20
N GLY A 38 0.03 13.50 3.91
CA GLY A 38 -1.41 13.70 4.11
C GLY A 38 -2.30 13.08 3.04
N ALA A 39 -1.76 12.26 2.14
CA ALA A 39 -2.57 11.59 1.13
C ALA A 39 -3.38 10.43 1.74
N ALA A 40 -4.63 10.27 1.31
CA ALA A 40 -5.44 9.12 1.68
C ALA A 40 -4.95 7.86 0.93
N ILE A 41 -4.57 6.82 1.67
CA ILE A 41 -4.13 5.54 1.09
C ILE A 41 -5.27 4.52 1.13
N ARG A 42 -5.49 3.83 0.02
CA ARG A 42 -6.42 2.70 -0.09
C ARG A 42 -5.74 1.54 -0.82
N PHE A 43 -6.13 0.33 -0.45
CA PHE A 43 -5.65 -0.90 -1.05
C PHE A 43 -6.80 -1.59 -1.78
N LEU A 44 -6.56 -1.97 -3.03
CA LEU A 44 -7.50 -2.65 -3.90
C LEU A 44 -6.87 -3.95 -4.38
N THR A 45 -7.63 -5.04 -4.41
CA THR A 45 -7.16 -6.29 -5.00
C THR A 45 -8.35 -7.05 -5.55
N ASN A 46 -8.14 -7.76 -6.66
CA ASN A 46 -9.08 -8.74 -7.20
C ASN A 46 -8.96 -10.11 -6.51
N ASN A 47 -7.99 -10.28 -5.59
CA ASN A 47 -7.83 -11.51 -4.85
C ASN A 47 -8.93 -11.66 -3.79
N SER A 48 -9.87 -12.57 -4.06
CA SER A 48 -11.01 -12.90 -3.18
C SER A 48 -10.77 -14.10 -2.26
N THR A 49 -9.54 -14.64 -2.23
CA THR A 49 -9.20 -15.84 -1.42
C THR A 49 -8.83 -15.51 0.02
N ARG A 50 -8.64 -14.23 0.35
CA ARG A 50 -8.19 -13.76 1.67
C ARG A 50 -9.05 -12.59 2.14
N THR A 51 -9.16 -12.44 3.46
CA THR A 51 -9.90 -11.34 4.07
C THR A 51 -9.10 -10.04 4.08
N ARG A 52 -9.79 -8.93 4.37
CA ARG A 52 -9.16 -7.61 4.49
C ARG A 52 -8.17 -7.58 5.65
N GLU A 53 -8.51 -8.24 6.75
CA GLU A 53 -7.70 -8.33 7.96
C GLU A 53 -6.41 -9.11 7.70
N GLU A 54 -6.48 -10.19 6.92
CA GLU A 54 -5.32 -11.00 6.51
C GLU A 54 -4.36 -10.19 5.63
N PHE A 55 -4.88 -9.43 4.65
CA PHE A 55 -4.05 -8.54 3.85
C PHE A 55 -3.44 -7.41 4.70
N ALA A 56 -4.20 -6.82 5.60
CA ALA A 56 -3.69 -5.77 6.49
C ALA A 56 -2.57 -6.31 7.40
N ALA A 57 -2.72 -7.52 7.95
CA ALA A 57 -1.68 -8.17 8.75
C ALA A 57 -0.42 -8.46 7.92
N LYS A 58 -0.60 -8.96 6.70
CA LYS A 58 0.52 -9.22 5.77
C LYS A 58 1.28 -7.94 5.43
N LEU A 59 0.57 -6.86 5.08
CA LEU A 59 1.17 -5.55 4.79
C LEU A 59 1.92 -5.01 6.02
N ARG A 60 1.34 -5.08 7.22
CA ARG A 60 2.08 -4.70 8.45
C ARG A 60 3.36 -5.51 8.63
N GLY A 61 3.34 -6.80 8.32
CA GLY A 61 4.53 -7.66 8.33
C GLY A 61 5.64 -7.22 7.36
N PHE A 62 5.31 -6.44 6.34
CA PHE A 62 6.27 -5.84 5.40
C PHE A 62 6.64 -4.39 5.72
N GLY A 63 6.20 -3.84 6.87
CA GLY A 63 6.54 -2.48 7.29
C GLY A 63 5.60 -1.38 6.78
N TYR A 64 4.45 -1.74 6.20
CA TYR A 64 3.41 -0.75 5.86
C TYR A 64 2.70 -0.32 7.13
N ILE A 65 2.63 1.00 7.36
CA ILE A 65 1.96 1.55 8.53
C ILE A 65 0.47 1.60 8.21
N ALA A 66 -0.33 0.83 8.98
CA ALA A 66 -1.77 0.71 8.81
C ALA A 66 -2.53 1.98 9.21
#